data_AF-A0AAN8FJZ8-F1
#
_entry.id   AF-A0AAN8FJZ8-F1
#
_cell.length_a   1.000
_cell.length_b   1.000
_cell.length_c   1.000
_cell.angle_alpha   90.00
_cell.angle_beta   90.00
_cell.angle_gamma   90.00
#
_symmetry.space_group_name_H-M   'P 1'
#
loop_
_entity.id
_entity.type
_entity.pdbx_description
1 polymer ?
#
loop_
_entity_poly.entity_id
_entity_poly.type
_entity_poly.pdbx_seq_one_letter_code
_entity_poly.pdbx_strand_id
1 'polypeptide(L)'
;MTATPSAGKTTRLVPIPPDGGWGWVVVMGTFFIHVVADGFVYSFGVLVDELMREFESDNTITATILSLLTGFTLGSGPLASAVCNKYGCRVTAITGATIAIVGCTSSYFASKMWHIILSVGVIMGIGSGLMYCPAIVIVTMYFEKRRSFATGIAVTGAGVGTMVFSPINDYVMSHYGWRAVFLLFIGVFSLCVVCASLFRPLPFQEVSEEKGKEEPFTEKMEPNSVSEVTSPLLTSDKPRRSSCDVQADSKSLTMLTPAKADSENVGERDVGYLNRKDIFYTGAITDVREFREDPDKYRSTGSLRRSTISTMSSEILQAIRESPDEVFEDILEDTDNVEGSDVRKTMSNMLFLTLLFDPIFLIFAISNMLSSVGFNSPMYFLPLHAQKGVGLDSAHSSAVLSVFGLSNTIGRIVYGIIADHELPIPYGWGSNVTRNRLWMYNISLSICGLLTAFCFLFTSFLSLSLYAALHGLFLSAYICLASVILVDLLGLDKLTNAFGLLLLWQGVGTVAGPPIAGYLADISGSYNWSFVFSGINLLVSGLMMFYIPYIQKKENFARSSLSM
;
A
#
# COMPACT_ATOMS: atom_id res chain seq x y z
N MET A 1 20.47 12.79 -53.82
CA MET A 1 19.33 12.75 -52.89
C MET A 1 19.75 11.94 -51.68
N THR A 2 20.09 12.59 -50.59
CA THR A 2 20.36 11.93 -49.31
C THR A 2 19.03 11.54 -48.68
N ALA A 3 18.82 10.25 -48.45
CA ALA A 3 17.63 9.80 -47.72
C ALA A 3 17.74 10.28 -46.26
N THR A 4 16.71 10.96 -45.77
CA THR A 4 16.58 11.24 -44.34
C THR A 4 16.39 9.92 -43.60
N PRO A 5 17.09 9.68 -42.47
CA PRO A 5 16.80 8.53 -41.63
C PRO A 5 15.37 8.68 -41.09
N SER A 6 14.53 7.66 -41.28
CA SER A 6 13.21 7.62 -40.68
C SER A 6 13.36 7.58 -39.16
N ALA A 7 12.78 8.56 -38.46
CA ALA A 7 12.78 8.58 -37.00
C ALA A 7 12.19 7.26 -36.47
N GLY A 8 13.00 6.49 -35.73
CA GLY A 8 12.56 5.24 -35.14
C GLY A 8 11.48 5.50 -34.09
N LYS A 9 10.29 4.93 -34.26
CA LYS A 9 9.24 4.96 -33.23
C LYS A 9 9.64 4.04 -32.09
N THR A 10 9.96 4.61 -30.94
CA THR A 10 10.00 3.90 -29.66
C THR A 10 8.57 3.68 -29.16
N THR A 11 8.16 2.42 -29.05
CA THR A 11 6.89 2.04 -28.40
C THR A 11 7.14 1.64 -26.95
N ARG A 12 6.36 2.23 -26.03
CA ARG A 12 6.34 1.94 -24.60
C ARG A 12 5.04 1.19 -24.24
N LEU A 13 5.12 0.16 -23.41
CA LEU A 13 3.93 -0.49 -22.83
C LEU A 13 3.53 0.17 -21.51
N VAL A 14 2.25 0.55 -21.39
CA VAL A 14 1.71 1.29 -20.24
C VAL A 14 0.35 0.70 -19.83
N PRO A 15 0.11 0.38 -18.54
CA PRO A 15 -1.23 0.02 -18.08
C PRO A 15 -2.04 1.32 -17.90
N ILE A 16 -3.05 1.52 -18.73
CA ILE A 16 -3.86 2.75 -18.67
C ILE A 16 -4.88 2.63 -17.52
N PRO A 17 -4.83 3.49 -16.49
CA PRO A 17 -5.79 3.46 -15.39
C PRO A 17 -7.18 3.88 -15.91
N PRO A 18 -8.24 3.08 -15.71
CA PRO A 18 -9.58 3.44 -16.19
C PRO A 18 -10.28 4.50 -15.33
N ASP A 19 -9.76 4.83 -14.13
CA ASP A 19 -10.34 5.79 -13.17
C ASP A 19 -11.84 5.55 -12.83
N GLY A 20 -12.30 4.29 -12.99
CA GLY A 20 -13.69 3.92 -12.78
C GLY A 20 -14.03 2.50 -13.27
N GLY A 21 -15.31 2.27 -13.56
CA GLY A 21 -15.82 0.98 -14.03
C GLY A 21 -15.50 -0.15 -13.05
N TRP A 22 -14.79 -1.18 -13.53
CA TRP A 22 -14.36 -2.33 -12.71
C TRP A 22 -13.45 -1.94 -11.53
N GLY A 23 -12.80 -0.77 -11.56
CA GLY A 23 -12.01 -0.27 -10.43
C GLY A 23 -12.82 -0.18 -9.13
N TRP A 24 -14.10 0.16 -9.21
CA TRP A 24 -14.97 0.18 -8.01
C TRP A 24 -15.28 -1.21 -7.47
N VAL A 25 -15.32 -2.23 -8.32
CA VAL A 25 -15.46 -3.64 -7.91
C VAL A 25 -14.18 -4.12 -7.20
N VAL A 26 -13.01 -3.69 -7.70
CA VAL A 26 -11.72 -3.94 -7.05
C VAL A 26 -11.65 -3.24 -5.69
N VAL A 27 -12.05 -1.97 -5.59
CA VAL A 27 -12.12 -1.22 -4.31
C VAL A 27 -13.02 -1.94 -3.29
N MET A 28 -14.19 -2.45 -3.71
CA MET A 28 -15.05 -3.24 -2.82
C MET A 28 -14.42 -4.58 -2.41
N GLY A 29 -13.69 -5.26 -3.32
CA GLY A 29 -12.93 -6.46 -2.99
C GLY A 29 -11.84 -6.20 -1.95
N THR A 30 -11.05 -5.14 -2.15
CA THR A 30 -10.03 -4.68 -1.19
C THR A 30 -10.63 -4.24 0.14
N PHE A 31 -11.79 -3.55 0.11
CA PHE A 31 -12.52 -3.16 1.31
C PHE A 31 -12.87 -4.38 2.16
N PHE A 32 -13.47 -5.42 1.58
CA PHE A 32 -13.79 -6.64 2.32
C PHE A 32 -12.54 -7.39 2.82
N ILE A 33 -11.45 -7.40 2.06
CA ILE A 33 -10.17 -7.96 2.54
C ILE A 33 -9.67 -7.21 3.78
N HIS A 34 -9.74 -5.88 3.81
CA HIS A 34 -9.37 -5.08 5.00
C HIS A 34 -10.38 -5.21 6.15
N VAL A 35 -11.69 -5.35 5.86
CA VAL A 35 -12.70 -5.70 6.88
C VAL A 35 -12.27 -6.95 7.63
N VAL A 36 -11.83 -7.99 6.92
CA VAL A 36 -11.47 -9.28 7.52
C VAL A 36 -10.10 -9.27 8.17
N ALA A 37 -9.04 -8.85 7.47
CA ALA A 37 -7.67 -8.93 7.96
C ALA A 37 -7.46 -8.04 9.21
N ASP A 38 -7.68 -6.73 9.07
CA ASP A 38 -7.57 -5.78 10.19
C ASP A 38 -8.68 -6.01 11.24
N GLY A 39 -9.90 -6.34 10.80
CA GLY A 39 -11.01 -6.55 11.73
C GLY A 39 -10.80 -7.76 12.64
N PHE A 40 -10.21 -8.86 12.15
CA PHE A 40 -9.77 -9.96 13.02
C PHE A 40 -8.70 -9.48 14.01
N VAL A 41 -7.65 -8.81 13.52
CA VAL A 41 -6.52 -8.31 14.33
C VAL A 41 -7.02 -7.44 15.48
N TYR A 42 -7.83 -6.41 15.20
CA TYR A 42 -8.29 -5.50 16.24
C TYR A 42 -9.34 -6.12 17.16
N SER A 43 -10.24 -6.98 16.65
CA SER A 43 -11.24 -7.67 17.49
C SER A 43 -10.68 -8.85 18.31
N PHE A 44 -9.42 -9.25 18.10
CA PHE A 44 -8.80 -10.37 18.81
C PHE A 44 -8.75 -10.18 20.33
N GLY A 45 -8.70 -8.92 20.80
CA GLY A 45 -8.72 -8.55 22.23
C GLY A 45 -9.90 -9.13 23.02
N VAL A 46 -11.03 -9.43 22.36
CA VAL A 46 -12.22 -10.07 22.97
C VAL A 46 -11.96 -11.54 23.35
N LEU A 47 -11.16 -12.27 22.57
CA LEU A 47 -10.89 -13.70 22.82
C LEU A 47 -9.86 -13.94 23.94
N VAL A 48 -9.10 -12.91 24.32
CA VAL A 48 -7.89 -13.04 25.14
C VAL A 48 -8.17 -13.62 26.52
N ASP A 49 -9.20 -13.13 27.21
CA ASP A 49 -9.53 -13.57 28.56
C ASP A 49 -9.88 -15.06 28.61
N GLU A 50 -10.63 -15.53 27.61
CA GLU A 50 -11.04 -16.92 27.49
C GLU A 50 -9.86 -17.84 27.12
N LEU A 51 -9.00 -17.40 26.18
CA LEU A 51 -7.77 -18.15 25.82
C LEU A 51 -6.78 -18.22 26.99
N MET A 52 -6.65 -17.17 27.80
CA MET A 52 -5.83 -17.19 29.02
C MET A 52 -6.36 -18.19 30.05
N ARG A 53 -7.69 -18.30 30.21
CA ARG A 53 -8.33 -19.27 31.12
C ARG A 53 -8.20 -20.71 30.64
N GLU A 54 -8.57 -20.99 29.38
CA GLU A 54 -8.53 -22.34 28.78
C GLU A 54 -7.12 -22.96 28.83
N PHE A 55 -6.08 -22.15 28.62
CA PHE A 55 -4.69 -22.62 28.53
C PHE A 55 -3.82 -22.27 29.74
N GLU A 56 -4.39 -21.74 30.83
CA GLU A 56 -3.68 -21.33 32.05
C GLU A 56 -2.46 -20.43 31.76
N SER A 57 -2.66 -19.42 30.90
CA SER A 57 -1.59 -18.59 30.33
C SER A 57 -1.62 -17.15 30.84
N ASP A 58 -0.44 -16.50 30.85
CA ASP A 58 -0.26 -15.10 31.22
C ASP A 58 -0.58 -14.11 30.07
N ASN A 59 -0.53 -12.80 30.36
CA ASN A 59 -0.78 -11.78 29.34
C ASN A 59 0.37 -11.73 28.31
N THR A 60 1.61 -11.95 28.73
CA THR A 60 2.82 -11.91 27.88
C THR A 60 2.76 -12.91 26.72
N ILE A 61 2.53 -14.19 27.03
CA ILE A 61 2.45 -15.30 26.07
C ILE A 61 1.25 -15.09 25.15
N THR A 62 0.10 -14.69 25.69
CA THR A 62 -1.11 -14.49 24.88
C THR A 62 -0.95 -13.27 23.94
N ALA A 63 -0.31 -12.18 24.41
CA ALA A 63 -0.03 -11.00 23.58
C ALA A 63 0.97 -11.27 22.46
N THR A 64 1.82 -12.30 22.61
CA THR A 64 2.72 -12.78 21.55
C THR A 64 1.95 -13.33 20.35
N ILE A 65 0.71 -13.82 20.53
CA ILE A 65 -0.14 -14.24 19.40
C ILE A 65 -0.41 -13.04 18.47
N LEU A 66 -0.86 -11.91 19.03
CA LEU A 66 -1.15 -10.71 18.23
C LEU A 66 0.13 -10.05 17.70
N SER A 67 1.20 -10.06 18.50
CA SER A 67 2.47 -9.45 18.10
C SER A 67 3.09 -10.15 16.88
N LEU A 68 3.03 -11.48 16.84
CA LEU A 68 3.42 -12.25 15.67
C LEU A 68 2.42 -12.06 14.51
N LEU A 69 1.11 -12.10 14.76
CA LEU A 69 0.09 -11.95 13.72
C LEU A 69 0.27 -10.65 12.93
N THR A 70 0.28 -9.51 13.63
CA THR A 70 0.44 -8.21 12.96
C THR A 70 1.89 -7.98 12.53
N GLY A 71 2.87 -8.50 13.28
CA GLY A 71 4.29 -8.42 12.97
C GLY A 71 4.67 -9.11 11.66
N PHE A 72 4.16 -10.32 11.41
CA PHE A 72 4.31 -11.02 10.13
C PHE A 72 3.41 -10.44 9.03
N THR A 73 2.25 -9.87 9.37
CA THR A 73 1.40 -9.16 8.38
C THR A 73 2.16 -7.99 7.74
N LEU A 74 2.83 -7.16 8.55
CA LEU A 74 3.62 -6.03 8.06
C LEU A 74 5.00 -6.47 7.55
N GLY A 75 5.70 -7.32 8.30
CA GLY A 75 7.06 -7.77 8.00
C GLY A 75 7.18 -8.64 6.74
N SER A 76 6.10 -9.28 6.30
CA SER A 76 6.06 -10.00 5.01
C SER A 76 5.84 -9.08 3.79
N GLY A 77 5.75 -7.76 3.97
CA GLY A 77 5.60 -6.77 2.89
C GLY A 77 6.53 -6.99 1.68
N PRO A 78 7.87 -7.09 1.85
CA PRO A 78 8.79 -7.36 0.74
C PRO A 78 8.54 -8.70 0.04
N LEU A 79 8.13 -9.74 0.77
CA LEU A 79 7.78 -11.05 0.22
C LEU A 79 6.48 -10.97 -0.59
N ALA A 80 5.44 -10.36 -0.04
CA ALA A 80 4.15 -10.15 -0.72
C ALA A 80 4.34 -9.34 -2.00
N SER A 81 5.17 -8.31 -1.96
CA SER A 81 5.55 -7.51 -3.11
C SER A 81 6.28 -8.32 -4.19
N ALA A 82 7.27 -9.15 -3.82
CA ALA A 82 8.00 -9.97 -4.77
C ALA A 82 7.14 -11.08 -5.42
N VAL A 83 6.21 -11.69 -4.66
CA VAL A 83 5.23 -12.64 -5.19
C VAL A 83 4.21 -11.93 -6.10
N CYS A 84 3.78 -10.72 -5.73
CA CYS A 84 2.91 -9.87 -6.54
C CYS A 84 3.52 -9.48 -7.89
N ASN A 85 4.82 -9.18 -7.95
CA ASN A 85 5.51 -8.90 -9.21
C ASN A 85 5.49 -10.10 -10.17
N LYS A 86 5.76 -11.30 -9.65
CA LYS A 86 5.92 -12.51 -10.47
C LYS A 86 4.59 -13.18 -10.88
N TYR A 87 3.59 -13.16 -10.00
CA TYR A 87 2.33 -13.90 -10.18
C TYR A 87 1.08 -13.01 -10.22
N GLY A 88 1.23 -11.70 -10.04
CA GLY A 88 0.15 -10.72 -10.06
C GLY A 88 -0.68 -10.64 -8.78
N CYS A 89 -1.35 -9.50 -8.58
CA CYS A 89 -2.08 -9.22 -7.32
C CYS A 89 -3.11 -10.30 -6.95
N ARG A 90 -3.82 -10.85 -7.95
CA ARG A 90 -4.86 -11.86 -7.77
C ARG A 90 -4.32 -13.14 -7.14
N VAL A 91 -3.25 -13.71 -7.71
CA VAL A 91 -2.71 -15.01 -7.27
C VAL A 91 -2.10 -14.85 -5.88
N THR A 92 -1.39 -13.76 -5.63
CA THR A 92 -0.81 -13.46 -4.30
C THR A 92 -1.88 -13.35 -3.23
N ALA A 93 -2.95 -12.58 -3.46
CA ALA A 93 -4.04 -12.42 -2.50
C ALA A 93 -4.83 -13.72 -2.25
N ILE A 94 -5.09 -14.54 -3.28
CA ILE A 94 -5.72 -15.87 -3.11
C ILE A 94 -4.81 -16.81 -2.32
N THR A 95 -3.49 -16.76 -2.56
CA THR A 95 -2.51 -17.56 -1.80
C THR A 95 -2.46 -17.11 -0.34
N GLY A 96 -2.47 -15.80 -0.07
CA GLY A 96 -2.56 -15.26 1.29
C GLY A 96 -3.84 -15.69 2.03
N ALA A 97 -5.00 -15.59 1.37
CA ALA A 97 -6.28 -16.00 1.94
C ALA A 97 -6.33 -17.51 2.26
N THR A 98 -5.81 -18.36 1.38
CA THR A 98 -5.75 -19.81 1.63
C THR A 98 -4.78 -20.18 2.76
N ILE A 99 -3.63 -19.50 2.88
CA ILE A 99 -2.73 -19.65 4.02
C ILE A 99 -3.41 -19.19 5.34
N ALA A 100 -4.15 -18.08 5.32
CA ALA A 100 -4.91 -17.61 6.47
C ALA A 100 -6.00 -18.62 6.91
N ILE A 101 -6.72 -19.23 5.96
CA ILE A 101 -7.68 -20.32 6.22
C ILE A 101 -6.99 -21.52 6.89
N VAL A 102 -5.81 -21.93 6.42
CA VAL A 102 -5.05 -23.05 7.02
C VAL A 102 -4.63 -22.71 8.46
N GLY A 103 -4.17 -21.49 8.72
CA GLY A 103 -3.89 -21.01 10.08
C GLY A 103 -5.14 -21.08 10.97
N CYS A 104 -6.24 -20.47 10.53
CA CYS A 104 -7.51 -20.44 11.27
C CYS A 104 -8.07 -21.85 11.54
N THR A 105 -7.99 -22.75 10.56
CA THR A 105 -8.40 -24.17 10.69
C THR A 105 -7.51 -24.93 11.69
N SER A 106 -6.21 -24.66 11.70
CA SER A 106 -5.28 -25.27 12.66
C SER A 106 -5.58 -24.82 14.10
N SER A 107 -6.01 -23.57 14.29
CA SER A 107 -6.42 -23.03 15.61
C SER A 107 -7.62 -23.73 16.22
N TYR A 108 -8.57 -24.23 15.40
CA TYR A 108 -9.74 -24.97 15.90
C TYR A 108 -9.34 -26.23 16.68
N PHE A 109 -8.29 -26.92 16.23
CA PHE A 109 -7.75 -28.13 16.85
C PHE A 109 -6.70 -27.84 17.95
N ALA A 110 -6.53 -26.58 18.37
CA ALA A 110 -5.55 -26.22 19.38
C ALA A 110 -5.89 -26.82 20.77
N SER A 111 -4.89 -27.45 21.37
CA SER A 111 -4.91 -28.07 22.70
C SER A 111 -3.83 -27.51 23.64
N LYS A 112 -2.97 -26.62 23.14
CA LYS A 112 -1.93 -25.88 23.87
C LYS A 112 -1.75 -24.50 23.24
N MET A 113 -1.36 -23.51 24.06
CA MET A 113 -1.20 -22.11 23.62
C MET A 113 -0.23 -21.97 22.43
N TRP A 114 0.87 -22.73 22.41
CA TRP A 114 1.84 -22.75 21.30
C TRP A 114 1.23 -23.12 19.95
N HIS A 115 0.15 -23.90 19.90
CA HIS A 115 -0.54 -24.19 18.63
C HIS A 115 -1.17 -22.91 18.07
N ILE A 116 -1.78 -22.08 18.92
CA ILE A 116 -2.39 -20.79 18.53
C ILE A 116 -1.32 -19.76 18.16
N ILE A 117 -0.23 -19.69 18.92
CA ILE A 117 0.93 -18.82 18.59
C ILE A 117 1.47 -19.14 17.19
N LEU A 118 1.61 -20.43 16.84
CA LEU A 118 2.08 -20.84 15.51
C LEU A 118 1.02 -20.60 14.42
N SER A 119 -0.24 -20.98 14.66
CA SER A 119 -1.30 -20.95 13.64
C SER A 119 -1.87 -19.55 13.38
N VAL A 120 -2.20 -18.79 14.43
CA VAL A 120 -2.69 -17.42 14.36
C VAL A 120 -1.52 -16.46 14.18
N GLY A 121 -0.48 -16.57 15.01
CA GLY A 121 0.64 -15.62 15.00
C GLY A 121 1.48 -15.71 13.72
N VAL A 122 1.96 -16.90 13.36
CA VAL A 122 2.89 -17.05 12.23
C VAL A 122 2.16 -17.33 10.92
N ILE A 123 1.42 -18.44 10.84
CA ILE A 123 0.82 -18.90 9.57
C ILE A 123 -0.19 -17.89 9.05
N MET A 124 -1.16 -17.50 9.88
CA MET A 124 -2.18 -16.53 9.49
C MET A 124 -1.62 -15.11 9.34
N GLY A 125 -0.56 -14.73 10.08
CA GLY A 125 0.13 -13.45 9.87
C GLY A 125 0.79 -13.33 8.49
N ILE A 126 1.49 -14.37 8.04
CA ILE A 126 2.06 -14.41 6.69
C ILE A 126 0.94 -14.42 5.64
N GLY A 127 -0.15 -15.18 5.86
CA GLY A 127 -1.33 -15.18 4.98
C GLY A 127 -1.99 -13.80 4.85
N SER A 128 -2.17 -13.09 5.97
CA SER A 128 -2.71 -11.73 6.01
C SER A 128 -1.81 -10.72 5.31
N GLY A 129 -0.49 -10.77 5.47
CA GLY A 129 0.43 -9.87 4.76
C GLY A 129 0.44 -10.09 3.24
N LEU A 130 0.35 -11.35 2.80
CA LEU A 130 0.16 -11.73 1.40
C LEU A 130 -1.20 -11.29 0.82
N MET A 131 -2.21 -10.99 1.64
CA MET A 131 -3.45 -10.33 1.20
C MET A 131 -3.34 -8.81 1.21
N TYR A 132 -2.79 -8.23 2.29
CA TYR A 132 -2.80 -6.80 2.57
C TYR A 132 -2.11 -5.97 1.49
N CYS A 133 -0.85 -6.31 1.16
CA CYS A 133 -0.07 -5.54 0.18
C CYS A 133 -0.69 -5.57 -1.24
N PRO A 134 -0.99 -6.74 -1.85
CA PRO A 134 -1.61 -6.79 -3.18
C PRO A 134 -2.97 -6.10 -3.27
N ALA A 135 -3.75 -6.11 -2.19
CA ALA A 135 -5.08 -5.49 -2.15
C ALA A 135 -5.01 -3.95 -2.22
N ILE A 136 -3.96 -3.33 -1.65
CA ILE A 136 -3.69 -1.89 -1.83
C ILE A 136 -3.16 -1.61 -3.23
N VAL A 137 -2.15 -2.39 -3.67
CA VAL A 137 -1.46 -2.22 -4.97
C VAL A 137 -2.45 -2.25 -6.14
N ILE A 138 -3.41 -3.18 -6.16
CA ILE A 138 -4.36 -3.26 -7.27
C ILE A 138 -5.29 -2.02 -7.34
N VAL A 139 -5.62 -1.38 -6.22
CA VAL A 139 -6.45 -0.16 -6.21
C VAL A 139 -5.68 1.02 -6.82
N THR A 140 -4.40 1.18 -6.49
CA THR A 140 -3.55 2.26 -7.02
C THR A 140 -3.19 2.09 -8.50
N MET A 141 -3.30 0.88 -9.06
CA MET A 141 -3.26 0.65 -10.51
C MET A 141 -4.54 1.09 -11.23
N TYR A 142 -5.71 0.89 -10.62
CA TYR A 142 -7.00 1.20 -11.24
C TYR A 142 -7.36 2.69 -11.21
N PHE A 143 -6.80 3.44 -10.27
CA PHE A 143 -7.07 4.86 -10.06
C PHE A 143 -5.79 5.69 -10.02
N GLU A 144 -5.79 6.77 -10.80
CA GLU A 144 -4.72 7.77 -10.85
C GLU A 144 -5.28 9.12 -10.41
N LYS A 145 -6.36 9.61 -11.03
CA LYS A 145 -6.99 10.89 -10.67
C LYS A 145 -7.77 10.84 -9.36
N ARG A 146 -8.28 9.67 -8.96
CA ARG A 146 -9.10 9.49 -7.75
C ARG A 146 -8.45 8.57 -6.72
N ARG A 147 -7.11 8.46 -6.73
CA ARG A 147 -6.37 7.46 -5.96
C ARG A 147 -6.56 7.58 -4.44
N SER A 148 -6.43 8.77 -3.84
CA SER A 148 -6.66 8.97 -2.40
C SER A 148 -8.04 8.52 -1.96
N PHE A 149 -9.05 8.89 -2.73
CA PHE A 149 -10.44 8.57 -2.42
C PHE A 149 -10.75 7.08 -2.56
N ALA A 150 -10.28 6.44 -3.64
CA ALA A 150 -10.44 5.00 -3.85
C ALA A 150 -9.69 4.17 -2.79
N THR A 151 -8.46 4.55 -2.47
CA THR A 151 -7.64 3.88 -1.44
C THR A 151 -8.20 4.14 -0.04
N GLY A 152 -8.66 5.35 0.25
CA GLY A 152 -9.32 5.70 1.51
C GLY A 152 -10.55 4.83 1.76
N ILE A 153 -11.46 4.73 0.78
CA ILE A 153 -12.62 3.81 0.87
C ILE A 153 -12.14 2.38 1.12
N ALA A 154 -11.22 1.86 0.30
CA ALA A 154 -10.71 0.50 0.44
C ALA A 154 -10.12 0.22 1.84
N VAL A 155 -9.36 1.15 2.39
CA VAL A 155 -8.67 1.02 3.68
C VAL A 155 -9.61 1.29 4.88
N THR A 156 -10.76 1.96 4.71
CA THR A 156 -11.76 2.10 5.80
C THR A 156 -12.35 0.79 6.30
N GLY A 157 -12.27 -0.29 5.51
CA GLY A 157 -12.80 -1.60 5.87
C GLY A 157 -12.35 -2.09 7.24
N ALA A 158 -11.11 -1.81 7.63
CA ALA A 158 -10.54 -2.15 8.94
C ALA A 158 -11.37 -1.69 10.15
N GLY A 159 -11.86 -0.44 10.12
CA GLY A 159 -12.66 0.13 11.21
C GLY A 159 -14.06 -0.48 11.26
N VAL A 160 -14.67 -0.71 10.09
CA VAL A 160 -15.95 -1.41 9.94
C VAL A 160 -15.84 -2.85 10.44
N GLY A 161 -14.76 -3.56 10.09
CA GLY A 161 -14.46 -4.91 10.57
C GLY A 161 -14.33 -4.97 12.09
N THR A 162 -13.63 -4.01 12.70
CA THR A 162 -13.53 -3.92 14.17
C THR A 162 -14.89 -3.71 14.83
N MET A 163 -15.69 -2.80 14.28
CA MET A 163 -17.03 -2.46 14.76
C MET A 163 -18.01 -3.64 14.67
N VAL A 164 -17.88 -4.47 13.62
CA VAL A 164 -18.77 -5.61 13.38
C VAL A 164 -18.30 -6.87 14.10
N PHE A 165 -17.00 -7.21 14.04
CA PHE A 165 -16.50 -8.45 14.60
C PHE A 165 -16.35 -8.43 16.13
N SER A 166 -16.12 -7.28 16.77
CA SER A 166 -16.05 -7.20 18.25
C SER A 166 -17.30 -7.79 18.95
N PRO A 167 -18.54 -7.33 18.67
CA PRO A 167 -19.74 -7.88 19.30
C PRO A 167 -20.12 -9.27 18.78
N ILE A 168 -19.79 -9.60 17.52
CA ILE A 168 -20.03 -10.94 16.97
C ILE A 168 -19.14 -11.97 17.67
N ASN A 169 -17.87 -11.65 17.91
CA ASN A 169 -16.95 -12.53 18.62
C ASN A 169 -17.40 -12.76 20.06
N ASP A 170 -17.82 -11.71 20.77
CA ASP A 170 -18.36 -11.78 22.14
C ASP A 170 -19.62 -12.67 22.21
N TYR A 171 -20.55 -12.50 21.26
CA TYR A 171 -21.76 -13.32 21.13
C TYR A 171 -21.45 -14.79 20.80
N VAL A 172 -20.57 -15.04 19.82
CA VAL A 172 -20.21 -16.41 19.42
C VAL A 172 -19.44 -17.12 20.53
N MET A 173 -18.52 -16.41 21.21
CA MET A 173 -17.75 -16.93 22.33
C MET A 173 -18.65 -17.30 23.52
N SER A 174 -19.59 -16.44 23.91
CA SER A 174 -20.47 -16.67 25.05
C SER A 174 -21.50 -17.79 24.84
N HIS A 175 -21.91 -18.08 23.59
CA HIS A 175 -22.88 -19.14 23.29
C HIS A 175 -22.27 -20.45 22.77
N TYR A 176 -21.14 -20.40 22.05
CA TYR A 176 -20.56 -21.55 21.34
C TYR A 176 -19.07 -21.78 21.65
N GLY A 177 -18.45 -20.93 22.50
CA GLY A 177 -17.05 -21.02 22.90
C GLY A 177 -16.06 -20.47 21.86
N TRP A 178 -14.82 -20.24 22.30
CA TRP A 178 -13.77 -19.61 21.47
C TRP A 178 -13.46 -20.37 20.18
N ARG A 179 -13.61 -21.70 20.15
CA ARG A 179 -13.40 -22.54 18.95
C ARG A 179 -14.39 -22.20 17.83
N ALA A 180 -15.60 -21.78 18.15
CA ALA A 180 -16.59 -21.36 17.17
C ALA A 180 -16.24 -20.03 16.49
N VAL A 181 -15.47 -19.16 17.15
CA VAL A 181 -14.97 -17.92 16.54
C VAL A 181 -13.99 -18.23 15.41
N PHE A 182 -13.08 -19.21 15.60
CA PHE A 182 -12.21 -19.66 14.51
C PHE A 182 -13.00 -20.31 13.35
N LEU A 183 -14.06 -21.08 13.63
CA LEU A 183 -14.95 -21.60 12.57
C LEU A 183 -15.64 -20.49 11.77
N LEU A 184 -16.10 -19.42 12.43
CA LEU A 184 -16.64 -18.24 11.77
C LEU A 184 -15.60 -17.63 10.83
N PHE A 185 -14.37 -17.42 11.31
CA PHE A 185 -13.32 -16.80 10.50
C PHE A 185 -12.83 -17.67 9.33
N ILE A 186 -12.90 -19.01 9.39
CA ILE A 186 -12.67 -19.87 8.21
C ILE A 186 -13.65 -19.51 7.07
N GLY A 187 -14.94 -19.34 7.38
CA GLY A 187 -15.94 -18.91 6.40
C GLY A 187 -15.70 -17.49 5.88
N VAL A 188 -15.31 -16.58 6.77
CA VAL A 188 -15.04 -15.17 6.43
C VAL A 188 -13.76 -15.02 5.59
N PHE A 189 -12.66 -15.73 5.88
CA PHE A 189 -11.47 -15.76 5.02
C PHE A 189 -11.74 -16.49 3.68
N SER A 190 -12.68 -17.44 3.64
CA SER A 190 -13.13 -18.04 2.37
C SER A 190 -13.82 -17.00 1.47
N LEU A 191 -14.52 -16.01 2.04
CA LEU A 191 -15.03 -14.86 1.28
C LEU A 191 -13.89 -13.99 0.73
N CYS A 192 -12.77 -13.83 1.45
CA CYS A 192 -11.59 -13.11 0.94
C CYS A 192 -11.02 -13.73 -0.33
N VAL A 193 -11.09 -15.06 -0.51
CA VAL A 193 -10.70 -15.73 -1.77
C VAL A 193 -11.59 -15.24 -2.93
N VAL A 194 -12.89 -15.11 -2.70
CA VAL A 194 -13.84 -14.58 -3.69
C VAL A 194 -13.56 -13.10 -3.98
N CYS A 195 -13.33 -12.29 -2.95
CA CYS A 195 -12.95 -10.87 -3.11
C CYS A 195 -11.64 -10.70 -3.90
N ALA A 196 -10.62 -11.52 -3.62
CA ALA A 196 -9.36 -11.52 -4.34
C ALA A 196 -9.51 -11.94 -5.82
N SER A 197 -10.48 -12.81 -6.13
CA SER A 197 -10.78 -13.17 -7.54
C SER A 197 -11.25 -11.99 -8.40
N LEU A 198 -11.83 -10.96 -7.77
CA LEU A 198 -12.28 -9.73 -8.44
C LEU A 198 -11.12 -8.87 -8.95
N PHE A 199 -9.90 -9.07 -8.43
CA PHE A 199 -8.69 -8.37 -8.87
C PHE A 199 -8.36 -8.78 -10.30
N ARG A 200 -8.81 -7.98 -11.27
CA ARG A 200 -8.59 -8.23 -12.70
C ARG A 200 -7.30 -7.54 -13.14
N PRO A 201 -6.38 -8.21 -13.84
CA PRO A 201 -5.22 -7.54 -14.42
C PRO A 201 -5.68 -6.52 -15.47
N LEU A 202 -5.01 -5.36 -15.50
CA LEU A 202 -5.22 -4.34 -16.53
C LEU A 202 -4.40 -4.70 -17.78
N PRO A 203 -4.95 -4.52 -18.99
CA PRO A 203 -4.17 -4.68 -20.21
C PRO A 203 -3.14 -3.55 -20.34
N PHE A 204 -1.91 -3.91 -20.71
CA PHE A 204 -0.88 -2.95 -21.10
C PHE A 204 -1.09 -2.56 -22.56
N GLN A 205 -1.03 -1.27 -22.87
CA GLN A 205 -1.22 -0.74 -24.22
C GLN A 205 0.09 -0.13 -24.75
N GLU A 206 0.41 -0.37 -26.02
CA GLU A 206 1.55 0.26 -26.70
C GLU A 206 1.25 1.74 -26.98
N VAL A 207 2.02 2.64 -26.37
CA VAL A 207 2.05 4.07 -26.62
C VAL A 207 3.27 4.37 -27.48
N SER A 208 3.08 5.01 -28.63
CA SER A 208 4.18 5.46 -29.50
C SER A 208 4.72 6.81 -29.02
N GLU A 209 6.03 6.93 -28.80
CA GLU A 209 6.67 8.23 -28.68
C GLU A 209 6.84 8.86 -30.07
N GLU A 210 6.13 9.95 -30.35
CA GLU A 210 6.54 10.89 -31.40
C GLU A 210 7.43 11.96 -30.77
N LYS A 211 8.75 11.77 -30.87
CA LYS A 211 9.72 12.81 -30.48
C LYS A 211 9.46 14.07 -31.31
N GLY A 212 8.98 15.13 -30.65
CA GLY A 212 8.95 16.49 -31.22
C GLY A 212 7.59 17.02 -31.66
N LYS A 213 6.60 17.02 -30.76
CA LYS A 213 5.56 18.06 -30.74
C LYS A 213 5.27 18.52 -29.32
N GLU A 214 5.82 19.67 -28.96
CA GLU A 214 5.20 20.53 -27.94
C GLU A 214 3.86 21.01 -28.52
N GLU A 215 2.74 20.36 -28.17
CA GLU A 215 1.42 20.98 -28.35
C GLU A 215 1.13 21.84 -27.11
N PRO A 216 1.08 23.18 -27.23
CA PRO A 216 0.76 24.02 -26.10
C PRO A 216 -0.68 23.73 -25.65
N PHE A 217 -0.82 23.42 -24.37
CA PHE A 217 -2.07 23.04 -23.72
C PHE A 217 -3.06 24.21 -23.76
N THR A 218 -3.82 24.31 -24.85
CA THR A 218 -4.84 25.34 -25.04
C THR A 218 -6.11 24.89 -24.37
N GLU A 219 -6.34 25.46 -23.18
CA GLU A 219 -7.55 25.30 -22.39
C GLU A 219 -8.79 25.65 -23.23
N LYS A 220 -9.54 24.61 -23.65
CA LYS A 220 -10.79 24.79 -24.37
C LYS A 220 -11.88 25.20 -23.39
N MET A 221 -11.99 26.51 -23.19
CA MET A 221 -13.18 27.15 -22.65
C MET A 221 -14.40 26.74 -23.50
N GLU A 222 -15.41 26.13 -22.89
CA GLU A 222 -16.65 25.76 -23.58
C GLU A 222 -17.45 27.03 -23.94
N PRO A 223 -17.83 27.23 -25.23
CA PRO A 223 -18.86 28.17 -25.59
C PRO A 223 -20.25 27.49 -25.51
N ASN A 224 -21.19 28.17 -24.85
CA ASN A 224 -22.55 27.72 -24.58
C ASN A 224 -23.25 26.97 -25.72
N SER A 225 -23.97 25.91 -25.36
CA SER A 225 -24.90 25.20 -26.23
C SER A 225 -26.08 26.09 -26.66
N VAL A 226 -26.22 26.33 -27.96
CA VAL A 226 -27.51 26.66 -28.59
C VAL A 226 -27.71 25.72 -29.77
N SER A 227 -28.89 25.11 -29.79
CA SER A 227 -29.48 24.20 -30.77
C SER A 227 -29.16 24.46 -32.25
N GLU A 228 -29.03 23.38 -33.05
CA GLU A 228 -30.18 22.87 -33.84
C GLU A 228 -29.93 21.51 -34.52
N VAL A 229 -31.02 20.93 -35.03
CA VAL A 229 -31.13 19.56 -35.56
C VAL A 229 -30.90 19.54 -37.08
N THR A 230 -30.13 18.58 -37.60
CA THR A 230 -30.48 17.69 -38.75
C THR A 230 -29.31 16.86 -39.28
N SER A 231 -29.64 15.69 -39.84
CA SER A 231 -28.84 14.86 -40.78
C SER A 231 -29.70 14.69 -42.06
N PRO A 232 -29.39 13.87 -43.10
CA PRO A 232 -28.20 13.02 -43.40
C PRO A 232 -27.78 13.02 -44.92
N LEU A 233 -27.07 11.97 -45.41
CA LEU A 233 -26.99 11.48 -46.84
C LEU A 233 -26.04 12.24 -47.82
N LEU A 234 -25.43 11.69 -48.90
CA LEU A 234 -25.06 10.32 -49.37
C LEU A 234 -24.08 10.39 -50.60
N THR A 235 -23.73 9.24 -51.22
CA THR A 235 -23.05 8.99 -52.54
C THR A 235 -21.52 9.15 -52.58
N SER A 236 -20.68 8.17 -53.00
CA SER A 236 -20.49 7.37 -54.26
C SER A 236 -19.75 8.15 -55.37
N ASP A 237 -18.88 7.60 -56.24
CA ASP A 237 -18.50 6.20 -56.53
C ASP A 237 -17.06 6.06 -57.16
N LYS A 238 -16.66 4.83 -57.54
CA LYS A 238 -15.40 4.38 -58.23
C LYS A 238 -15.31 4.80 -59.74
N PRO A 239 -14.28 4.49 -60.62
CA PRO A 239 -13.38 3.30 -60.63
C PRO A 239 -11.95 3.34 -61.27
N ARG A 240 -11.33 2.14 -61.29
CA ARG A 240 -10.00 1.66 -61.79
C ARG A 240 -9.55 2.03 -63.23
N ARG A 241 -8.22 2.11 -63.42
CA ARG A 241 -7.42 1.51 -64.55
C ARG A 241 -5.89 1.51 -64.24
N SER A 242 -5.03 1.11 -65.18
CA SER A 242 -4.37 -0.23 -65.22
C SER A 242 -3.51 -0.42 -66.50
N SER A 243 -2.25 -0.94 -66.40
CA SER A 243 -1.51 -1.85 -67.35
C SER A 243 0.01 -1.57 -67.54
N CYS A 244 0.84 -2.66 -67.49
CA CYS A 244 2.06 -3.00 -68.26
C CYS A 244 3.27 -2.01 -68.38
N ASP A 245 4.51 -2.36 -68.75
CA ASP A 245 5.38 -3.56 -68.61
C ASP A 245 6.78 -3.19 -69.16
N VAL A 246 7.90 -3.45 -68.45
CA VAL A 246 9.28 -3.56 -69.02
C VAL A 246 10.13 -4.50 -68.16
N GLN A 247 10.95 -5.35 -68.80
CA GLN A 247 11.74 -6.42 -68.17
C GLN A 247 13.21 -6.36 -68.63
N ALA A 248 14.18 -6.42 -67.70
CA ALA A 248 15.59 -6.75 -67.99
C ALA A 248 16.39 -7.19 -66.74
N ASP A 249 17.15 -8.27 -66.92
CA ASP A 249 18.12 -8.99 -66.07
C ASP A 249 19.22 -8.16 -65.33
N SER A 250 19.94 -8.63 -64.29
CA SER A 250 20.01 -9.95 -63.62
C SER A 250 20.53 -9.88 -62.16
N LYS A 251 20.45 -11.03 -61.45
CA LYS A 251 21.25 -11.50 -60.29
C LYS A 251 20.85 -11.12 -58.85
N SER A 252 20.21 -12.12 -58.23
CA SER A 252 20.59 -12.69 -56.92
C SER A 252 20.28 -11.90 -55.63
N LEU A 253 19.11 -12.18 -55.04
CA LEU A 253 19.06 -12.88 -53.74
C LEU A 253 17.68 -13.55 -53.54
N THR A 254 17.66 -14.70 -52.87
CA THR A 254 16.46 -15.52 -52.68
C THR A 254 15.43 -14.82 -51.79
N MET A 255 14.15 -14.88 -52.15
CA MET A 255 13.06 -14.39 -51.31
C MET A 255 13.03 -15.12 -49.96
N LEU A 256 13.13 -14.36 -48.87
CA LEU A 256 12.37 -14.64 -47.66
C LEU A 256 11.30 -13.56 -47.56
N THR A 257 10.05 -13.94 -47.83
CA THR A 257 8.89 -13.10 -47.54
C THR A 257 8.91 -12.71 -46.06
N PRO A 258 8.67 -11.43 -45.69
CA PRO A 258 8.44 -11.12 -44.29
C PRO A 258 7.21 -11.90 -43.85
N ALA A 259 7.41 -12.84 -42.93
CA ALA A 259 6.30 -13.46 -42.23
C ALA A 259 5.46 -12.33 -41.64
N LYS A 260 4.12 -12.46 -41.72
CA LYS A 260 3.27 -11.67 -40.84
C LYS A 260 3.68 -12.05 -39.43
N ALA A 261 4.34 -11.12 -38.73
CA ALA A 261 4.47 -11.20 -37.30
C ALA A 261 3.04 -11.07 -36.76
N ASP A 262 2.43 -12.20 -36.42
CA ASP A 262 1.22 -12.20 -35.62
C ASP A 262 1.51 -11.39 -34.34
N SER A 263 0.54 -10.59 -33.91
CA SER A 263 0.72 -9.71 -32.76
C SER A 263 0.79 -10.53 -31.47
N GLU A 264 1.99 -11.02 -31.14
CA GLU A 264 2.28 -11.55 -29.82
C GLU A 264 2.10 -10.42 -28.80
N ASN A 265 0.99 -10.53 -28.06
CA ASN A 265 0.71 -9.70 -26.89
C ASN A 265 1.85 -9.91 -25.90
N VAL A 266 2.63 -8.85 -25.66
CA VAL A 266 3.66 -8.85 -24.61
C VAL A 266 3.00 -9.14 -23.27
N GLY A 267 3.57 -10.07 -22.50
CA GLY A 267 2.88 -10.72 -21.40
C GLY A 267 2.85 -9.89 -20.12
N GLU A 268 1.77 -10.07 -19.35
CA GLU A 268 1.55 -9.58 -17.98
C GLU A 268 2.73 -9.88 -17.01
N ARG A 269 3.60 -10.84 -17.36
CA ARG A 269 4.72 -11.33 -16.55
C ARG A 269 6.03 -10.54 -16.72
N ASP A 270 6.18 -9.80 -17.81
CA ASP A 270 7.49 -9.32 -18.28
C ASP A 270 7.80 -7.87 -17.84
N VAL A 271 6.87 -7.22 -17.12
CA VAL A 271 6.96 -5.79 -16.76
C VAL A 271 6.88 -5.49 -15.26
N GLY A 272 6.49 -6.45 -14.42
CA GLY A 272 6.51 -6.35 -12.95
C GLY A 272 5.55 -5.31 -12.35
N TYR A 273 4.52 -5.78 -11.61
CA TYR A 273 3.46 -4.94 -11.02
C TYR A 273 3.93 -3.70 -10.22
N LEU A 274 5.08 -3.80 -9.55
CA LEU A 274 5.64 -2.79 -8.66
C LEU A 274 6.82 -2.00 -9.28
N ASN A 275 7.14 -2.23 -10.55
CA ASN A 275 8.13 -1.44 -11.29
C ASN A 275 7.60 -0.03 -11.63
N ARG A 276 6.31 0.23 -11.35
CA ARG A 276 5.71 1.57 -11.32
C ARG A 276 6.11 2.30 -10.03
N LYS A 277 6.88 3.39 -10.15
CA LYS A 277 7.48 4.15 -9.03
C LYS A 277 6.47 4.68 -8.00
N ASP A 278 5.30 5.12 -8.45
CA ASP A 278 4.25 5.71 -7.61
C ASP A 278 3.26 4.66 -7.04
N ILE A 279 3.51 3.36 -7.20
CA ILE A 279 2.51 2.31 -6.93
C ILE A 279 2.03 2.25 -5.47
N PHE A 280 2.90 2.54 -4.51
CA PHE A 280 2.56 2.60 -3.08
C PHE A 280 2.13 3.99 -2.63
N TYR A 281 2.09 4.99 -3.52
CA TYR A 281 1.66 6.34 -3.17
C TYR A 281 0.14 6.36 -3.12
N THR A 282 -0.42 6.55 -1.92
CA THR A 282 -1.86 6.54 -1.70
C THR A 282 -2.53 7.89 -1.88
N GLY A 283 -1.78 9.00 -1.95
CA GLY A 283 -2.31 10.36 -2.06
C GLY A 283 -2.59 10.82 -3.50
N ALA A 284 -2.95 12.10 -3.65
CA ALA A 284 -3.23 12.71 -4.95
C ALA A 284 -1.93 12.98 -5.71
N ILE A 285 -1.71 12.25 -6.82
CA ILE A 285 -0.45 12.35 -7.59
C ILE A 285 -0.25 13.72 -8.26
N THR A 286 -1.36 14.43 -8.53
CA THR A 286 -1.38 15.82 -9.05
C THR A 286 -0.66 16.83 -8.16
N ASP A 287 -0.57 16.54 -6.87
CA ASP A 287 -0.06 17.48 -5.86
C ASP A 287 1.43 17.26 -5.60
N VAL A 288 2.00 16.17 -6.13
CA VAL A 288 3.43 15.88 -6.06
C VAL A 288 4.16 16.81 -7.02
N ARG A 289 5.09 17.62 -6.49
CA ARG A 289 5.87 18.60 -7.28
C ARG A 289 6.56 17.97 -8.48
N GLU A 290 7.17 16.81 -8.26
CA GLU A 290 7.90 16.03 -9.26
C GLU A 290 6.99 15.62 -10.44
N PHE A 291 5.73 15.26 -10.15
CA PHE A 291 4.73 14.92 -11.17
C PHE A 291 4.23 16.16 -11.94
N ARG A 292 4.20 17.33 -11.31
CA ARG A 292 3.82 18.59 -11.95
C ARG A 292 4.93 19.14 -12.86
N GLU A 293 6.19 18.87 -12.54
CA GLU A 293 7.35 19.26 -13.35
C GLU A 293 7.54 18.36 -14.57
N ASP A 294 7.38 17.04 -14.42
CA ASP A 294 7.45 16.07 -15.53
C ASP A 294 6.44 14.92 -15.34
N PRO A 295 5.20 15.04 -15.86
CA PRO A 295 4.20 13.99 -15.77
C PRO A 295 4.58 12.69 -16.49
N ASP A 296 5.36 12.78 -17.57
CA ASP A 296 5.68 11.65 -18.44
C ASP A 296 6.86 10.81 -17.90
N LYS A 297 7.68 11.37 -17.00
CA LYS A 297 8.64 10.62 -16.15
C LYS A 297 7.95 9.61 -15.22
N TYR A 298 6.73 9.90 -14.77
CA TYR A 298 6.02 9.09 -13.77
C TYR A 298 4.83 8.28 -14.33
N ARG A 299 4.42 8.53 -15.58
CA ARG A 299 3.50 7.67 -16.34
C ARG A 299 4.16 6.33 -16.71
N SER A 300 4.26 5.44 -15.72
CA SER A 300 4.65 4.03 -15.86
C SER A 300 5.92 3.81 -16.71
N THR A 301 7.07 3.87 -16.05
CA THR A 301 8.35 3.37 -16.56
C THR A 301 8.41 1.85 -16.73
N GLY A 302 7.30 1.11 -16.55
CA GLY A 302 7.14 -0.29 -16.96
C GLY A 302 7.14 -0.51 -18.49
N SER A 303 7.78 0.40 -19.24
CA SER A 303 7.98 0.24 -20.65
C SER A 303 9.08 -0.77 -20.90
N LEU A 304 8.68 -2.00 -21.24
CA LEU A 304 9.44 -2.79 -22.20
C LEU A 304 9.68 -1.90 -23.42
N ARG A 305 10.90 -1.35 -23.53
CA ARG A 305 11.34 -0.60 -24.69
C ARG A 305 11.49 -1.64 -25.79
N ARG A 306 10.48 -1.75 -26.65
CA ARG A 306 10.48 -2.72 -27.77
C ARG A 306 11.46 -2.24 -28.85
N SER A 307 12.75 -2.29 -28.55
CA SER A 307 13.81 -2.24 -29.56
C SER A 307 13.70 -3.53 -30.37
N THR A 308 12.92 -3.48 -31.44
CA THR A 308 12.91 -4.55 -32.43
C THR A 308 14.36 -4.73 -32.90
N ILE A 309 14.91 -5.92 -32.61
CA ILE A 309 16.33 -6.29 -32.84
C ILE A 309 16.76 -6.08 -34.32
N SER A 310 15.79 -5.90 -35.23
CA SER A 310 15.98 -5.48 -36.62
C SER A 310 16.61 -4.10 -36.84
N THR A 311 16.76 -3.25 -35.82
CA THR A 311 17.15 -1.84 -36.00
C THR A 311 18.08 -1.32 -34.89
N MET A 312 19.25 -1.96 -34.75
CA MET A 312 20.38 -1.33 -34.05
C MET A 312 20.80 -0.06 -34.82
N SER A 313 20.78 1.11 -34.18
CA SER A 313 21.29 2.33 -34.81
C SER A 313 22.82 2.27 -34.92
N SER A 314 23.37 2.99 -35.90
CA SER A 314 24.81 3.14 -36.07
C SER A 314 25.51 3.79 -34.87
N GLU A 315 24.76 4.50 -34.03
CA GLU A 315 25.27 5.21 -32.84
C GLU A 315 25.58 4.23 -31.70
N ILE A 316 24.74 3.22 -31.46
CA ILE A 316 25.01 2.18 -30.44
C ILE A 316 26.18 1.30 -30.88
N LEU A 317 26.26 0.97 -32.18
CA LEU A 317 27.42 0.26 -32.74
C LEU A 317 28.72 1.09 -32.67
N GLN A 318 28.62 2.42 -32.62
CA GLN A 318 29.76 3.29 -32.40
C GLN A 318 30.13 3.38 -30.91
N ALA A 319 29.15 3.50 -30.01
CA ALA A 319 29.37 3.49 -28.56
C ALA A 319 30.00 2.16 -28.06
N ILE A 320 29.47 1.01 -28.49
CA ILE A 320 30.06 -0.33 -28.21
C ILE A 320 31.50 -0.44 -28.74
N ARG A 321 31.87 0.34 -29.77
CA ARG A 321 33.22 0.35 -30.34
C ARG A 321 34.18 1.30 -29.63
N GLU A 322 33.65 2.28 -28.90
CA GLU A 322 34.43 3.28 -28.14
C GLU A 322 34.60 2.85 -26.67
N SER A 323 33.57 2.28 -26.02
CA SER A 323 33.64 1.68 -24.68
C SER A 323 32.76 0.41 -24.57
N PRO A 324 33.26 -0.77 -25.00
CA PRO A 324 32.47 -2.00 -25.04
C PRO A 324 31.99 -2.48 -23.65
N ASP A 325 32.80 -2.31 -22.60
CA ASP A 325 32.48 -2.84 -21.28
C ASP A 325 31.36 -2.04 -20.59
N GLU A 326 31.45 -0.70 -20.56
CA GLU A 326 30.41 0.18 -19.97
C GLU A 326 29.05 0.03 -20.67
N VAL A 327 29.04 0.04 -22.01
CA VAL A 327 27.78 -0.06 -22.78
C VAL A 327 27.16 -1.46 -22.66
N PHE A 328 27.97 -2.50 -22.48
CA PHE A 328 27.47 -3.85 -22.24
C PHE A 328 26.95 -4.01 -20.80
N GLU A 329 27.55 -3.34 -19.81
CA GLU A 329 27.07 -3.30 -18.43
C GLU A 329 25.74 -2.53 -18.32
N ASP A 330 25.62 -1.35 -18.94
CA ASP A 330 24.36 -0.58 -19.06
C ASP A 330 23.24 -1.40 -19.75
N ILE A 331 23.55 -2.06 -20.87
CA ILE A 331 22.56 -2.90 -21.59
C ILE A 331 22.16 -4.11 -20.74
N LEU A 332 23.11 -4.72 -20.02
CA LEU A 332 22.81 -5.81 -19.10
C LEU A 332 21.91 -5.32 -17.96
N GLU A 333 22.19 -4.19 -17.30
CA GLU A 333 21.32 -3.60 -16.26
C GLU A 333 19.90 -3.30 -16.76
N ASP A 334 19.76 -2.78 -17.99
CA ASP A 334 18.44 -2.46 -18.58
C ASP A 334 17.66 -3.75 -18.94
N THR A 335 18.35 -4.81 -19.40
CA THR A 335 17.72 -6.16 -19.55
C THR A 335 17.44 -6.84 -18.21
N ASP A 336 18.25 -6.58 -17.19
CA ASP A 336 18.15 -7.16 -15.85
C ASP A 336 16.91 -6.67 -15.08
N ASN A 337 16.35 -5.52 -15.48
CA ASN A 337 15.07 -4.99 -15.01
C ASN A 337 13.84 -5.62 -15.70
N VAL A 338 14.02 -6.32 -16.83
CA VAL A 338 12.95 -7.03 -17.55
C VAL A 338 12.65 -8.39 -16.91
N GLU A 339 13.61 -9.02 -16.25
CA GLU A 339 13.41 -10.30 -15.57
C GLU A 339 12.68 -10.16 -14.21
N GLY A 340 11.41 -9.77 -14.25
CA GLY A 340 10.45 -9.92 -13.14
C GLY A 340 10.18 -11.38 -12.71
N SER A 341 10.96 -12.33 -13.23
CA SER A 341 10.85 -13.77 -12.98
C SER A 341 11.54 -14.20 -11.69
N ASP A 342 12.53 -13.46 -11.16
CA ASP A 342 13.18 -13.81 -9.89
C ASP A 342 12.63 -13.02 -8.69
N VAL A 343 11.95 -13.76 -7.81
CA VAL A 343 11.44 -13.30 -6.52
C VAL A 343 12.59 -12.82 -5.63
N ARG A 344 13.75 -13.49 -5.67
CA ARG A 344 14.91 -13.14 -4.85
C ARG A 344 15.51 -11.80 -5.26
N LYS A 345 15.67 -11.57 -6.57
CA LYS A 345 16.13 -10.28 -7.12
C LYS A 345 15.19 -9.14 -6.75
N THR A 346 13.89 -9.32 -6.97
CA THR A 346 12.85 -8.35 -6.58
C THR A 346 12.90 -8.02 -5.08
N MET A 347 12.99 -9.05 -4.23
CA MET A 347 13.08 -8.87 -2.78
C MET A 347 14.38 -8.17 -2.35
N SER A 348 15.50 -8.47 -3.01
CA SER A 348 16.78 -7.77 -2.80
C SER A 348 16.69 -6.29 -3.14
N ASN A 349 16.04 -5.95 -4.27
CA ASN A 349 15.86 -4.56 -4.70
C ASN A 349 15.02 -3.76 -3.70
N MET A 350 13.98 -4.36 -3.11
CA MET A 350 13.14 -3.73 -2.07
C MET A 350 13.82 -3.64 -0.70
N LEU A 351 14.83 -4.47 -0.43
CA LEU A 351 15.62 -4.48 0.80
C LEU A 351 16.90 -3.64 0.69
N PHE A 352 16.95 -2.65 -0.22
CA PHE A 352 18.10 -1.76 -0.39
C PHE A 352 18.35 -0.89 0.86
N LEU A 353 19.24 -1.38 1.74
CA LEU A 353 19.57 -0.73 3.02
C LEU A 353 20.28 0.62 2.87
N THR A 354 20.70 1.00 1.66
CA THR A 354 21.29 2.32 1.36
C THR A 354 20.40 3.48 1.83
N LEU A 355 19.08 3.29 1.83
CA LEU A 355 18.12 4.25 2.37
C LEU A 355 18.28 4.55 3.86
N LEU A 356 18.80 3.61 4.67
CA LEU A 356 19.01 3.82 6.12
C LEU A 356 20.14 4.81 6.45
N PHE A 357 20.99 5.14 5.47
CA PHE A 357 22.00 6.18 5.62
C PHE A 357 21.45 7.60 5.34
N ASP A 358 20.24 7.71 4.79
CA ASP A 358 19.53 8.98 4.67
C ASP A 358 18.98 9.38 6.06
N PRO A 359 19.40 10.52 6.63
CA PRO A 359 19.04 10.89 7.99
C PRO A 359 17.54 11.22 8.14
N ILE A 360 16.88 11.65 7.06
CA ILE A 360 15.44 11.94 7.06
C ILE A 360 14.66 10.63 7.08
N PHE A 361 15.04 9.66 6.22
CA PHE A 361 14.40 8.34 6.24
C PHE A 361 14.65 7.61 7.56
N LEU A 362 15.87 7.64 8.10
CA LEU A 362 16.22 6.93 9.33
C LEU A 362 15.37 7.42 10.52
N ILE A 363 15.19 8.73 10.67
CA ILE A 363 14.32 9.30 11.72
C ILE A 363 12.86 8.91 11.50
N PHE A 364 12.38 8.93 10.25
CA PHE A 364 11.02 8.53 9.91
C PHE A 364 10.76 7.03 10.17
N ALA A 365 11.73 6.16 9.84
CA ALA A 365 11.68 4.73 10.06
C ALA A 365 11.72 4.37 11.55
N ILE A 366 12.64 4.97 12.33
CA ILE A 366 12.70 4.78 13.79
C ILE A 366 11.40 5.27 14.44
N SER A 367 10.88 6.43 14.03
CA SER A 367 9.59 6.92 14.52
C SER A 367 8.46 5.93 14.21
N ASN A 368 8.37 5.42 12.98
CA ASN A 368 7.36 4.43 12.59
C ASN A 368 7.48 3.10 13.36
N MET A 369 8.71 2.66 13.66
CA MET A 369 8.96 1.50 14.52
C MET A 369 8.44 1.75 15.95
N LEU A 370 8.74 2.90 16.55
CA LEU A 370 8.21 3.27 17.89
C LEU A 370 6.68 3.40 17.88
N SER A 371 6.08 3.98 16.85
CA SER A 371 4.62 3.96 16.67
C SER A 371 4.10 2.52 16.69
N SER A 372 4.71 1.62 15.93
CA SER A 372 4.29 0.21 15.79
C SER A 372 4.46 -0.62 17.07
N VAL A 373 5.36 -0.22 17.98
CA VAL A 373 5.48 -0.78 19.35
C VAL A 373 4.26 -0.40 20.20
N GLY A 374 3.82 0.87 20.13
CA GLY A 374 2.69 1.38 20.91
C GLY A 374 1.31 1.22 20.26
N PHE A 375 1.24 0.82 19.00
CA PHE A 375 0.03 0.80 18.18
C PHE A 375 -0.97 -0.31 18.55
N ASN A 376 -0.52 -1.58 18.59
CA ASN A 376 -1.41 -2.74 18.74
C ASN A 376 -1.84 -2.98 20.20
N SER A 377 -0.92 -2.74 21.15
CA SER A 377 -1.11 -3.11 22.56
C SER A 377 -2.37 -2.48 23.20
N PRO A 378 -2.71 -1.19 22.96
CA PRO A 378 -3.95 -0.62 23.48
C PRO A 378 -5.19 -1.35 23.00
N MET A 379 -5.28 -1.73 21.72
CA MET A 379 -6.46 -2.42 21.17
C MET A 379 -6.63 -3.82 21.73
N TYR A 380 -5.52 -4.52 21.94
CA TYR A 380 -5.48 -5.84 22.56
C TYR A 380 -5.90 -5.82 24.03
N PHE A 381 -5.38 -4.89 24.83
CA PHE A 381 -5.64 -4.82 26.27
C PHE A 381 -6.91 -4.04 26.66
N LEU A 382 -7.55 -3.30 25.74
CA LEU A 382 -8.71 -2.47 26.06
C LEU A 382 -9.94 -3.27 26.56
N PRO A 383 -10.35 -4.40 25.95
CA PRO A 383 -11.43 -5.23 26.50
C PRO A 383 -11.07 -5.82 27.87
N LEU A 384 -9.82 -6.29 28.04
CA LEU A 384 -9.33 -6.80 29.32
C LEU A 384 -9.33 -5.74 30.42
N HIS A 385 -8.94 -4.50 30.10
CA HIS A 385 -8.94 -3.39 31.04
C HIS A 385 -10.37 -2.95 31.40
N ALA A 386 -11.29 -2.92 30.43
CA ALA A 386 -12.70 -2.68 30.67
C ALA A 386 -13.29 -3.71 31.65
N GLN A 387 -13.05 -5.00 31.43
CA GLN A 387 -13.57 -6.08 32.29
C GLN A 387 -12.86 -6.14 33.65
N LYS A 388 -11.54 -6.36 33.67
CA LYS A 388 -10.78 -6.66 34.90
C LYS A 388 -10.29 -5.42 35.64
N GLY A 389 -10.05 -4.31 34.92
CA GLY A 389 -9.56 -3.06 35.50
C GLY A 389 -10.67 -2.14 35.99
N VAL A 390 -11.75 -2.02 35.21
CA VAL A 390 -12.88 -1.12 35.51
C VAL A 390 -14.10 -1.87 36.07
N GLY A 391 -14.23 -3.18 35.82
CA GLY A 391 -15.36 -3.99 36.31
C GLY A 391 -16.60 -3.92 35.40
N LEU A 392 -16.43 -3.61 34.11
CA LEU A 392 -17.53 -3.63 33.13
C LEU A 392 -17.88 -5.05 32.70
N ASP A 393 -19.11 -5.27 32.25
CA ASP A 393 -19.50 -6.55 31.64
C ASP A 393 -18.88 -6.76 30.25
N SER A 394 -19.04 -7.96 29.70
CA SER A 394 -18.46 -8.31 28.38
C SER A 394 -19.03 -7.44 27.25
N ALA A 395 -20.34 -7.18 27.26
CA ALA A 395 -21.05 -6.44 26.22
C ALA A 395 -20.61 -4.97 26.15
N HIS A 396 -20.47 -4.29 27.30
CA HIS A 396 -19.91 -2.94 27.36
C HIS A 396 -18.43 -2.94 26.95
N SER A 397 -17.67 -3.98 27.29
CA SER A 397 -16.25 -4.09 26.95
C SER A 397 -16.01 -4.32 25.45
N SER A 398 -16.83 -5.14 24.79
CA SER A 398 -16.80 -5.33 23.33
C SER A 398 -17.38 -4.11 22.58
N ALA A 399 -18.34 -3.40 23.17
CA ALA A 399 -18.88 -2.14 22.63
C ALA A 399 -17.85 -1.00 22.61
N VAL A 400 -16.99 -0.85 23.63
CA VAL A 400 -15.90 0.15 23.65
C VAL A 400 -14.99 0.00 22.42
N LEU A 401 -14.63 -1.24 22.07
CA LEU A 401 -13.82 -1.53 20.89
C LEU A 401 -14.56 -1.27 19.57
N SER A 402 -15.90 -1.41 19.57
CA SER A 402 -16.74 -1.03 18.42
C SER A 402 -16.77 0.49 18.20
N VAL A 403 -16.77 1.28 19.29
CA VAL A 403 -16.66 2.75 19.24
C VAL A 403 -15.31 3.18 18.66
N PHE A 404 -14.21 2.50 19.01
CA PHE A 404 -12.92 2.70 18.34
C PHE A 404 -13.02 2.42 16.83
N GLY A 405 -13.61 1.29 16.43
CA GLY A 405 -13.76 0.91 15.02
C GLY A 405 -14.54 1.94 14.19
N LEU A 406 -15.67 2.43 14.72
CA LEU A 406 -16.47 3.50 14.11
C LEU A 406 -15.65 4.80 13.98
N SER A 407 -14.98 5.23 15.05
CA SER A 407 -14.22 6.47 15.04
C SER A 407 -12.98 6.43 14.13
N ASN A 408 -12.28 5.30 14.08
CA ASN A 408 -11.19 5.04 13.13
C ASN A 408 -11.71 5.08 11.68
N THR A 409 -12.91 4.54 11.40
CA THR A 409 -13.54 4.63 10.07
C THR A 409 -13.78 6.09 9.66
N ILE A 410 -14.41 6.88 10.55
CA ILE A 410 -14.69 8.30 10.31
C ILE A 410 -13.38 9.09 10.13
N GLY A 411 -12.40 8.84 11.00
CA GLY A 411 -11.09 9.47 10.96
C GLY A 411 -10.35 9.20 9.65
N ARG A 412 -10.29 7.96 9.17
CA ARG A 412 -9.63 7.62 7.89
C ARG A 412 -10.22 8.41 6.71
N ILE A 413 -11.54 8.61 6.69
CA ILE A 413 -12.23 9.43 5.68
C ILE A 413 -11.88 10.93 5.85
N VAL A 414 -12.00 11.45 7.07
CA VAL A 414 -11.77 12.87 7.38
C VAL A 414 -10.32 13.29 7.11
N TYR A 415 -9.34 12.56 7.63
CA TYR A 415 -7.93 12.84 7.37
C TYR A 415 -7.56 12.59 5.90
N GLY A 416 -8.15 11.57 5.25
CA GLY A 416 -7.94 11.32 3.82
C GLY A 416 -8.40 12.47 2.92
N ILE A 417 -9.50 13.15 3.25
CA ILE A 417 -9.98 14.33 2.50
C ILE A 417 -9.17 15.58 2.88
N ILE A 418 -8.95 15.83 4.16
CA ILE A 418 -8.29 17.07 4.63
C ILE A 418 -6.79 17.10 4.24
N ALA A 419 -6.13 15.95 4.11
CA ALA A 419 -4.71 15.86 3.75
C ALA A 419 -4.37 16.32 2.32
N ASP A 420 -5.35 16.36 1.42
CA ASP A 420 -5.17 16.78 0.01
C ASP A 420 -5.70 18.21 -0.22
N HIS A 421 -5.92 18.99 0.85
CA HIS A 421 -6.40 20.37 0.77
C HIS A 421 -5.50 21.36 1.51
N GLU A 422 -5.43 22.59 0.99
CA GLU A 422 -4.82 23.71 1.69
C GLU A 422 -5.68 24.07 2.92
N LEU A 423 -5.07 24.08 4.10
CA LEU A 423 -5.77 24.42 5.33
C LEU A 423 -5.94 25.95 5.41
N PRO A 424 -7.14 26.49 5.68
CA PRO A 424 -7.39 27.93 5.77
C PRO A 424 -6.90 28.54 7.10
N ILE A 425 -5.62 28.32 7.41
CA ILE A 425 -4.96 28.82 8.63
C ILE A 425 -4.44 30.25 8.37
N PRO A 426 -4.73 31.23 9.24
CA PRO A 426 -4.23 32.58 9.09
C PRO A 426 -2.69 32.65 9.06
N TYR A 427 -2.15 33.76 8.55
CA TYR A 427 -0.70 34.01 8.40
C TYR A 427 0.04 33.07 7.43
N GLY A 428 -0.67 32.45 6.47
CA GLY A 428 -0.06 31.65 5.40
C GLY A 428 0.56 30.33 5.87
N TRP A 429 0.32 29.92 7.13
CA TRP A 429 0.85 28.67 7.66
C TRP A 429 0.30 27.43 6.92
N GLY A 430 -0.94 27.49 6.44
CA GLY A 430 -1.62 26.39 5.76
C GLY A 430 -1.39 26.27 4.24
N SER A 431 -0.61 27.16 3.61
CA SER A 431 -0.40 27.16 2.14
C SER A 431 0.51 26.02 1.62
N ASN A 432 1.20 25.27 2.50
CA ASN A 432 2.07 24.17 2.09
C ASN A 432 1.45 22.82 2.47
N VAL A 433 0.78 22.15 1.52
CA VAL A 433 0.07 20.86 1.73
C VAL A 433 0.97 19.78 2.35
N THR A 434 2.15 19.52 1.78
CA THR A 434 3.18 18.62 2.35
C THR A 434 3.48 18.90 3.83
N ARG A 435 3.61 20.19 4.19
CA ARG A 435 3.89 20.60 5.56
C ARG A 435 2.67 20.37 6.45
N ASN A 436 1.46 20.67 5.96
CA ASN A 436 0.20 20.41 6.68
C ASN A 436 0.04 18.92 7.01
N ARG A 437 0.27 18.02 6.05
CA ARG A 437 0.23 16.56 6.23
C ARG A 437 1.14 16.12 7.39
N LEU A 438 2.38 16.61 7.41
CA LEU A 438 3.34 16.33 8.47
C LEU A 438 2.87 16.87 9.85
N TRP A 439 2.37 18.10 9.93
CA TRP A 439 1.82 18.63 11.21
C TRP A 439 0.60 17.85 11.68
N MET A 440 -0.33 17.50 10.78
CA MET A 440 -1.53 16.72 11.11
C MET A 440 -1.17 15.34 11.66
N TYR A 441 -0.23 14.65 11.04
CA TYR A 441 0.30 13.38 11.54
C TYR A 441 0.94 13.54 12.92
N ASN A 442 1.91 14.46 13.07
CA ASN A 442 2.65 14.61 14.33
C ASN A 442 1.76 15.03 15.51
N ILE A 443 0.84 15.97 15.28
CA ILE A 443 -0.10 16.45 16.31
C ILE A 443 -1.06 15.34 16.70
N SER A 444 -1.68 14.65 15.73
CA SER A 444 -2.64 13.58 16.01
C SER A 444 -1.97 12.43 16.77
N LEU A 445 -0.80 11.99 16.32
CA LEU A 445 -0.02 10.93 16.95
C LEU A 445 0.45 11.30 18.38
N SER A 446 0.87 12.56 18.59
CA SER A 446 1.23 13.07 19.92
C SER A 446 0.03 13.11 20.88
N ILE A 447 -1.13 13.57 20.41
CA ILE A 447 -2.38 13.56 21.19
C ILE A 447 -2.81 12.12 21.49
N CYS A 448 -2.72 11.21 20.52
CA CYS A 448 -3.02 9.79 20.68
C CYS A 448 -2.13 9.13 21.75
N GLY A 449 -0.82 9.41 21.73
CA GLY A 449 0.13 8.95 22.73
C GLY A 449 -0.16 9.51 24.12
N LEU A 450 -0.47 10.80 24.23
CA LEU A 450 -0.84 11.43 25.49
C LEU A 450 -2.13 10.85 26.08
N LEU A 451 -3.19 10.72 25.28
CA LEU A 451 -4.46 10.10 25.68
C LEU A 451 -4.27 8.67 26.18
N THR A 452 -3.44 7.90 25.49
CA THR A 452 -3.13 6.51 25.85
C THR A 452 -2.28 6.42 27.12
N ALA A 453 -1.32 7.32 27.31
CA ALA A 453 -0.54 7.38 28.54
C ALA A 453 -1.41 7.72 29.77
N PHE A 454 -2.47 8.50 29.58
CA PHE A 454 -3.45 8.85 30.62
C PHE A 454 -4.72 7.97 30.61
N CYS A 455 -4.68 6.78 29.99
CA CYS A 455 -5.83 5.87 29.92
C CYS A 455 -6.42 5.51 31.30
N PHE A 456 -5.59 5.50 32.35
CA PHE A 456 -6.01 5.21 33.73
C PHE A 456 -6.99 6.23 34.33
N LEU A 457 -7.19 7.40 33.70
CA LEU A 457 -8.19 8.40 34.13
C LEU A 457 -9.63 8.04 33.71
N PHE A 458 -9.81 7.09 32.78
CA PHE A 458 -11.11 6.77 32.18
C PHE A 458 -11.75 5.54 32.85
N THR A 459 -12.31 5.74 34.04
CA THR A 459 -12.80 4.67 34.95
C THR A 459 -14.29 4.33 34.83
N SER A 460 -14.93 4.63 33.70
CA SER A 460 -16.35 4.34 33.45
C SER A 460 -16.61 3.98 31.99
N PHE A 461 -17.70 3.27 31.69
CA PHE A 461 -18.04 2.90 30.30
C PHE A 461 -18.08 4.11 29.34
N LEU A 462 -18.71 5.22 29.76
CA LEU A 462 -18.80 6.42 28.93
C LEU A 462 -17.42 7.09 28.73
N SER A 463 -16.62 7.17 29.79
CA SER A 463 -15.28 7.76 29.71
C SER A 463 -14.32 6.90 28.88
N LEU A 464 -14.38 5.57 29.02
CA LEU A 464 -13.57 4.63 28.25
C LEU A 464 -14.01 4.56 26.77
N SER A 465 -15.31 4.71 26.50
CA SER A 465 -15.84 4.89 25.14
C SER A 465 -15.35 6.20 24.50
N LEU A 466 -15.28 7.29 25.27
CA LEU A 466 -14.71 8.56 24.81
C LEU A 466 -13.20 8.41 24.51
N TYR A 467 -12.44 7.73 25.38
CA TYR A 467 -11.04 7.38 25.11
C TYR A 467 -10.91 6.57 23.81
N ALA A 468 -11.70 5.51 23.64
CA ALA A 468 -11.68 4.66 22.45
C ALA A 468 -12.04 5.43 21.17
N ALA A 469 -13.02 6.34 21.23
CA ALA A 469 -13.37 7.22 20.12
C ALA A 469 -12.22 8.16 19.76
N LEU A 470 -11.63 8.86 20.73
CA LEU A 470 -10.53 9.80 20.47
C LEU A 470 -9.27 9.06 19.99
N HIS A 471 -8.96 7.91 20.58
CA HIS A 471 -7.87 7.04 20.13
C HIS A 471 -8.07 6.61 18.67
N GLY A 472 -9.26 6.10 18.30
CA GLY A 472 -9.58 5.72 16.93
C GLY A 472 -9.48 6.87 15.94
N LEU A 473 -9.96 8.05 16.32
CA LEU A 473 -9.88 9.25 15.49
C LEU A 473 -8.42 9.64 15.21
N PHE A 474 -7.61 9.86 16.25
CA PHE A 474 -6.24 10.35 16.09
C PHE A 474 -5.28 9.30 15.52
N LEU A 475 -5.50 8.01 15.80
CA LEU A 475 -4.72 6.91 15.25
C LEU A 475 -4.95 6.71 13.75
N SER A 476 -6.13 7.08 13.23
CA SER A 476 -6.41 6.99 11.79
C SER A 476 -5.47 7.85 10.93
N ALA A 477 -5.02 9.01 11.46
CA ALA A 477 -4.06 9.88 10.79
C ALA A 477 -2.69 9.22 10.58
N TYR A 478 -2.24 8.41 11.54
CA TYR A 478 -1.01 7.62 11.43
C TYR A 478 -1.09 6.67 10.23
N ILE A 479 -2.18 5.89 10.15
CA ILE A 479 -2.35 4.83 9.13
C ILE A 479 -2.54 5.43 7.73
N CYS A 480 -3.34 6.49 7.59
CA CYS A 480 -3.61 7.10 6.29
C CYS A 480 -2.44 7.92 5.72
N LEU A 481 -1.68 8.63 6.57
CA LEU A 481 -0.71 9.61 6.09
C LEU A 481 0.73 9.09 6.04
N ALA A 482 1.07 7.95 6.66
CA ALA A 482 2.44 7.43 6.66
C ALA A 482 3.03 7.23 5.24
N SER A 483 2.28 6.61 4.32
CA SER A 483 2.71 6.41 2.92
C SER A 483 2.76 7.71 2.12
N VAL A 484 1.86 8.66 2.40
CA VAL A 484 1.82 9.97 1.73
C VAL A 484 3.02 10.82 2.15
N ILE A 485 3.29 10.88 3.46
CA ILE A 485 4.42 11.60 4.05
C ILE A 485 5.76 11.01 3.58
N LEU A 486 5.85 9.70 3.39
CA LEU A 486 7.07 9.07 2.87
C LEU A 486 7.46 9.60 1.48
N VAL A 487 6.49 9.81 0.58
CA VAL A 487 6.73 10.45 -0.73
C VAL A 487 7.09 11.92 -0.58
N ASP A 488 6.33 12.65 0.24
CA ASP A 488 6.58 14.06 0.55
C ASP A 488 8.00 14.32 1.15
N LEU A 489 8.65 13.29 1.70
CA LEU A 489 10.01 13.36 2.26
C LEU A 489 11.11 12.86 1.33
N LEU A 490 10.89 11.78 0.55
CA LEU A 490 11.94 11.12 -0.24
C LEU A 490 11.78 11.20 -1.77
N GLY A 491 10.65 11.72 -2.24
CA GLY A 491 10.25 11.69 -3.65
C GLY A 491 9.68 10.34 -4.10
N LEU A 492 8.98 10.35 -5.23
CA LEU A 492 8.37 9.15 -5.82
C LEU A 492 9.42 8.12 -6.27
N ASP A 493 10.60 8.57 -6.71
CA ASP A 493 11.64 7.71 -7.29
C ASP A 493 12.17 6.63 -6.30
N LYS A 494 12.08 6.87 -4.99
CA LYS A 494 12.57 5.95 -3.93
C LYS A 494 11.45 5.18 -3.21
N LEU A 495 10.19 5.47 -3.52
CA LEU A 495 9.04 5.07 -2.70
C LEU A 495 8.93 3.55 -2.51
N THR A 496 8.99 2.78 -3.59
CA THR A 496 8.81 1.31 -3.56
C THR A 496 9.78 0.63 -2.59
N ASN A 497 11.05 1.03 -2.62
CA ASN A 497 12.09 0.46 -1.75
C ASN A 497 11.95 0.99 -0.31
N ALA A 498 11.69 2.28 -0.14
CA ALA A 498 11.52 2.89 1.18
C ALA A 498 10.28 2.36 1.92
N PHE A 499 9.18 2.09 1.21
CA PHE A 499 7.93 1.59 1.79
C PHE A 499 8.05 0.13 2.23
N GLY A 500 8.66 -0.74 1.42
CA GLY A 500 8.92 -2.13 1.81
C GLY A 500 9.81 -2.23 3.07
N LEU A 501 10.84 -1.39 3.14
CA LEU A 501 11.73 -1.30 4.30
C LEU A 501 11.03 -0.68 5.53
N LEU A 502 10.14 0.30 5.33
CA LEU A 502 9.32 0.88 6.41
C LEU A 502 8.41 -0.19 7.04
N LEU A 503 7.68 -0.96 6.23
CA LEU A 503 6.81 -2.05 6.70
C LEU A 503 7.59 -3.12 7.48
N LEU A 504 8.82 -3.42 7.07
CA LEU A 504 9.69 -4.35 7.80
C LEU A 504 10.02 -3.83 9.20
N TRP A 505 10.42 -2.56 9.34
CA TRP A 505 10.68 -1.93 10.65
C TRP A 505 9.43 -1.82 11.53
N GLN A 506 8.28 -1.51 10.93
CA GLN A 506 6.99 -1.53 11.64
C GLN A 506 6.68 -2.95 12.17
N GLY A 507 6.87 -3.98 11.34
CA GLY A 507 6.72 -5.38 11.73
C GLY A 507 7.61 -5.78 12.91
N VAL A 508 8.90 -5.42 12.88
CA VAL A 508 9.85 -5.65 13.98
C VAL A 508 9.38 -4.98 15.28
N GLY A 509 8.95 -3.71 15.21
CA GLY A 509 8.42 -3.00 16.38
C GLY A 509 7.15 -3.64 16.95
N THR A 510 6.25 -4.08 16.07
CA THR A 510 5.02 -4.78 16.46
C THR A 510 5.25 -6.17 17.05
N VAL A 511 6.27 -6.94 16.64
CA VAL A 511 6.60 -8.22 17.30
C VAL A 511 6.99 -8.01 18.76
N ALA A 512 7.73 -6.93 19.07
CA ALA A 512 8.25 -6.64 20.40
C ALA A 512 7.23 -5.94 21.33
N GLY A 513 6.35 -5.08 20.79
CA GLY A 513 5.51 -4.19 21.60
C GLY A 513 4.50 -4.90 22.54
N PRO A 514 3.56 -5.71 22.02
CA PRO A 514 2.53 -6.36 22.83
C PRO A 514 3.07 -7.33 23.91
N PRO A 515 4.13 -8.13 23.71
CA PRO A 515 4.69 -8.98 24.76
C PRO A 515 5.32 -8.16 25.89
N ILE A 516 6.03 -7.06 25.57
CA ILE A 516 6.56 -6.13 26.59
C ILE A 516 5.40 -5.49 27.37
N ALA A 517 4.35 -5.05 26.68
CA ALA A 517 3.16 -4.49 27.30
C ALA A 517 2.39 -5.52 28.15
N GLY A 518 2.34 -6.79 27.74
CA GLY A 518 1.78 -7.91 28.51
C GLY A 518 2.58 -8.20 29.77
N TYR A 519 3.91 -8.24 29.66
CA TYR A 519 4.80 -8.41 30.80
C TYR A 519 4.64 -7.29 31.84
N LEU A 520 4.46 -6.05 31.39
CA LEU A 520 4.14 -4.92 32.29
C LEU A 520 2.78 -5.09 33.00
N ALA A 521 1.78 -5.72 32.36
CA ALA A 521 0.51 -6.05 33.02
C ALA A 521 0.71 -7.19 34.04
N ASP A 522 1.45 -8.24 33.68
CA ASP A 522 1.68 -9.42 34.52
C ASP A 522 2.43 -9.05 35.82
N ILE A 523 3.51 -8.26 35.75
CA ILE A 523 4.29 -7.87 36.94
C ILE A 523 3.57 -6.88 37.86
N SER A 524 2.64 -6.08 37.33
CA SER A 524 1.99 -5.00 38.08
C SER A 524 0.56 -5.33 38.52
N GLY A 525 -0.02 -6.41 38.00
CA GLY A 525 -1.42 -6.77 38.19
C GLY A 525 -2.41 -5.79 37.55
N SER A 526 -1.95 -4.86 36.70
CA SER A 526 -2.78 -3.81 36.11
C SER A 526 -2.33 -3.43 34.71
N TYR A 527 -3.28 -3.35 33.78
CA TYR A 527 -3.04 -2.92 32.40
C TYR A 527 -2.59 -1.46 32.26
N ASN A 528 -2.69 -0.64 33.32
CA ASN A 528 -2.33 0.77 33.29
C ASN A 528 -0.88 1.00 32.78
N TRP A 529 0.08 0.18 33.21
CA TRP A 529 1.47 0.31 32.77
C TRP A 529 1.67 -0.08 31.30
N SER A 530 0.87 -1.01 30.79
CA SER A 530 0.82 -1.38 29.36
C SER A 530 0.36 -0.20 28.49
N PHE A 531 -0.67 0.53 28.93
CA PHE A 531 -1.13 1.75 28.27
C PHE A 531 -0.12 2.90 28.40
N VAL A 532 0.47 3.12 29.59
CA VAL A 532 1.53 4.13 29.80
C VAL A 532 2.73 3.88 28.87
N PHE A 533 3.23 2.65 28.81
CA PHE A 533 4.30 2.26 27.89
C PHE A 533 3.93 2.53 26.42
N SER A 534 2.73 2.11 26.00
CA SER A 534 2.26 2.30 24.62
C SER A 534 2.12 3.77 24.26
N GLY A 535 1.54 4.58 25.15
CA GLY A 535 1.35 6.01 24.98
C GLY A 535 2.65 6.79 24.94
N ILE A 536 3.64 6.44 25.75
CA ILE A 536 4.98 7.05 25.71
C ILE A 536 5.66 6.77 24.36
N ASN A 537 5.60 5.53 23.83
CA ASN A 537 6.19 5.20 22.53
C ASN A 537 5.53 5.99 21.39
N LEU A 538 4.20 6.09 21.36
CA LEU A 538 3.45 6.90 20.40
C LEU A 538 3.79 8.40 20.51
N LEU A 539 3.86 8.93 21.73
CA LEU A 539 4.19 10.34 21.98
C LEU A 539 5.63 10.68 21.54
N VAL A 540 6.61 9.85 21.89
CA VAL A 540 8.01 10.03 21.46
C VAL A 540 8.11 9.96 19.94
N SER A 541 7.43 9.01 19.29
CA SER A 541 7.36 8.90 17.84
C SER A 541 6.80 10.17 17.17
N GLY A 542 5.67 10.69 17.65
CA GLY A 542 5.07 11.93 17.17
C GLY A 542 5.98 13.15 17.36
N LEU A 543 6.67 13.24 18.51
CA LEU A 543 7.58 14.34 18.81
C LEU A 543 8.87 14.30 17.96
N MET A 544 9.43 13.11 17.70
CA MET A 544 10.64 12.96 16.87
C MET A 544 10.49 13.56 15.47
N MET A 545 9.29 13.45 14.88
CA MET A 545 9.05 13.94 13.51
C MET A 545 8.94 15.47 13.40
N PHE A 546 8.86 16.23 14.51
CA PHE A 546 9.00 17.69 14.45
C PHE A 546 10.43 18.15 14.12
N TYR A 547 11.43 17.26 14.21
CA TYR A 547 12.82 17.60 13.88
C TYR A 547 13.12 17.54 12.37
N ILE A 548 12.32 16.82 11.58
CA ILE A 548 12.56 16.62 10.14
C ILE A 548 12.66 17.96 9.35
N PRO A 549 11.77 18.96 9.54
CA PRO A 549 11.88 20.24 8.83
C PRO A 549 13.16 21.03 9.13
N TYR A 550 13.78 20.81 10.30
CA TYR A 550 15.05 21.45 10.65
C TYR A 550 16.22 20.85 9.87
N ILE A 551 16.24 19.52 9.70
CA ILE A 551 17.23 18.82 8.87
C ILE A 551 17.10 19.26 7.41
N GLN A 552 15.88 19.24 6.85
CA GLN A 552 15.63 19.68 5.48
C GLN A 552 16.12 21.11 5.22
N LYS A 553 15.90 22.04 6.18
CA LYS A 553 16.43 23.41 6.08
C LYS A 553 17.96 23.45 6.06
N LYS A 554 18.63 22.62 6.86
CA LYS A 554 20.10 22.54 6.93
C LYS A 554 20.69 21.96 5.64
N GLU A 555 20.09 20.91 5.09
CA GLU A 555 20.53 20.31 3.82
C GLU A 555 20.32 21.25 2.64
N ASN A 556 19.16 21.91 2.55
CA ASN A 556 18.89 22.89 1.50
C ASN A 556 19.88 24.07 1.55
N PHE A 557 20.24 24.53 2.76
CA PHE A 557 21.28 25.53 2.94
C PHE A 557 22.65 25.03 2.44
N ALA A 558 23.06 23.82 2.86
CA ALA A 558 24.32 23.21 2.43
C ALA A 558 24.42 23.03 0.90
N ARG A 559 23.33 22.59 0.25
CA ARG A 559 23.24 22.50 -1.22
C ARG A 559 23.38 23.88 -1.87
N SER A 560 22.67 24.90 -1.36
CA SER A 560 22.76 26.26 -1.90
C SER A 560 24.14 26.89 -1.78
N SER A 561 24.91 26.54 -0.74
CA SER A 561 26.31 26.99 -0.56
C SER A 561 27.35 26.18 -1.36
N LEU A 562 26.95 25.08 -2.00
CA LEU A 562 27.80 24.31 -2.93
C LEU A 562 27.52 24.67 -4.40
N SER A 563 26.43 25.39 -4.67
CA SER A 563 26.07 25.92 -5.99
C SER A 563 26.45 27.39 -6.20
N MET A 564 27.10 28.02 -5.22
CA MET A 564 27.73 29.35 -5.30
C MET A 564 29.24 29.21 -5.31
#